data_AF-A0A6P5Z7B2-F1
#
_entry.id   AF-A0A6P5Z7B2-F1
#
_cell.length_a   1.000
_cell.length_b   1.000
_cell.length_c   1.000
_cell.angle_alpha   90.00
_cell.angle_beta   90.00
_cell.angle_gamma   90.00
#
_symmetry.space_group_name_H-M   'P 1'
#
loop_
_entity.id
_entity.type
_entity.pdbx_description
1 polymer ?
#
loop_
_entity_poly.entity_id
_entity_poly.type
_entity_poly.pdbx_seq_one_letter_code
_entity_poly.pdbx_strand_id
1 'polypeptide(L)'
;MTTYEGKVFSEEQEALVVKSWNAMKKNAAELGLKFFLKIFEIAPSAQKLFSFLRNSDVPLEQNPKLKPHAMSVFVMTCESAVQLRKAGKITVRESSLKKLGAVHFRYGVVDEHFEVTRFALLETIKEAVPEMWSAEMKNAWGEAYDCLVAAIKTEMKACSQAS
;
A
#
# COMPACT_ATOMS: atom_id res chain seq x y z
N MET A 1 -29.84 -13.60 4.83
CA MET A 1 -28.94 -13.09 5.89
C MET A 1 -27.72 -14.00 5.91
N THR A 2 -26.71 -13.68 5.10
CA THR A 2 -25.40 -14.33 5.17
C THR A 2 -24.60 -13.56 6.20
N THR A 3 -24.42 -14.17 7.36
CA THR A 3 -23.48 -13.72 8.38
C THR A 3 -22.08 -13.75 7.77
N TYR A 4 -21.56 -12.57 7.41
CA TYR A 4 -20.14 -12.39 7.19
C TYR A 4 -19.45 -12.62 8.54
N GLU A 5 -19.03 -13.86 8.80
CA GLU A 5 -18.05 -14.13 9.84
C GLU A 5 -16.86 -13.23 9.55
N GLY A 6 -16.58 -12.29 10.45
CA GLY A 6 -15.43 -11.40 10.33
C GLY A 6 -14.18 -12.28 10.26
N LYS A 7 -13.63 -12.46 9.06
CA LYS A 7 -12.40 -13.21 8.85
C LYS A 7 -11.32 -12.55 9.70
N VAL A 8 -10.92 -13.25 10.77
CA VAL A 8 -9.77 -12.87 11.58
C VAL A 8 -8.53 -13.15 10.74
N PHE A 9 -7.67 -12.15 10.60
CA PHE A 9 -6.39 -12.32 9.92
C PHE A 9 -5.55 -13.38 10.63
N SER A 10 -5.26 -14.47 9.91
CA SER A 10 -4.66 -15.69 10.46
C SER A 10 -3.15 -15.58 10.67
N GLU A 11 -2.59 -16.54 11.41
CA GLU A 11 -1.14 -16.63 11.61
C GLU A 11 -0.43 -16.96 10.29
N GLU A 12 -1.05 -17.79 9.47
CA GLU A 12 -0.57 -18.19 8.17
C GLU A 12 -0.54 -16.99 7.21
N GLN A 13 -1.58 -16.15 7.22
CA GLN A 13 -1.60 -14.89 6.46
C GLN A 13 -0.49 -13.94 6.90
N GLU A 14 -0.29 -13.74 8.21
CA GLU A 14 0.82 -12.92 8.72
C GLU A 14 2.17 -13.50 8.27
N ALA A 15 2.36 -14.81 8.43
CA ALA A 15 3.59 -15.47 8.08
C ALA A 15 3.91 -15.33 6.58
N LEU A 16 2.91 -15.45 5.69
CA LEU A 16 3.09 -15.25 4.25
C LEU A 16 3.57 -13.82 3.95
N VAL A 17 2.93 -12.80 4.52
CA VAL A 17 3.30 -11.39 4.33
C VAL A 17 4.70 -11.11 4.88
N VAL A 18 4.98 -11.50 6.13
CA VAL A 18 6.24 -11.22 6.80
C VAL A 18 7.41 -11.96 6.16
N LYS A 19 7.25 -13.24 5.79
CA LYS A 19 8.32 -14.02 5.15
C LYS A 19 8.63 -13.49 3.76
N SER A 20 7.62 -13.23 2.94
CA SER A 20 7.81 -12.66 1.59
C SER A 20 8.42 -11.26 1.66
N TRP A 21 7.97 -10.40 2.58
CA TRP A 21 8.59 -9.09 2.79
C TRP A 21 10.07 -9.21 3.20
N ASN A 22 10.41 -10.14 4.08
CA ASN A 22 11.79 -10.38 4.48
C ASN A 22 12.69 -10.86 3.34
N ALA A 23 12.15 -11.59 2.36
CA ALA A 23 12.87 -11.96 1.14
C ALA A 23 13.06 -10.74 0.22
N MET A 24 12.01 -9.93 0.03
CA MET A 24 12.00 -8.76 -0.84
C MET A 24 12.84 -7.58 -0.32
N LYS A 25 12.90 -7.37 1.00
CA LYS A 25 13.45 -6.13 1.59
C LYS A 25 14.91 -5.86 1.23
N LYS A 26 15.68 -6.89 0.89
CA LYS A 26 17.09 -6.76 0.43
C LYS A 26 17.20 -5.92 -0.85
N ASN A 27 16.18 -5.98 -1.70
CA ASN A 27 16.08 -5.27 -2.98
C ASN A 27 14.98 -4.19 -2.96
N ALA A 28 14.57 -3.73 -1.77
CA ALA A 28 13.41 -2.85 -1.60
C ALA A 28 13.48 -1.55 -2.43
N ALA A 29 14.67 -1.00 -2.64
CA ALA A 29 14.84 0.22 -3.43
C ALA A 29 14.51 0.02 -4.92
N GLU A 30 14.90 -1.13 -5.49
CA GLU A 30 14.58 -1.49 -6.88
C GLU A 30 13.12 -1.88 -7.02
N LEU A 31 12.59 -2.67 -6.08
CA LEU A 31 11.18 -3.06 -6.06
C LEU A 31 10.26 -1.86 -5.92
N GLY A 32 10.63 -0.89 -5.08
CA GLY A 32 9.88 0.34 -4.92
C GLY A 32 9.81 1.16 -6.22
N LEU A 33 10.88 1.16 -7.01
CA LEU A 33 10.87 1.81 -8.32
C LEU A 33 9.98 1.04 -9.31
N LYS A 34 10.17 -0.28 -9.44
CA LYS A 34 9.34 -1.14 -10.32
C LYS A 34 7.85 -0.99 -10.01
N PHE A 35 7.50 -0.94 -8.72
CA PHE A 35 6.14 -0.73 -8.24
C PHE A 35 5.54 0.58 -8.76
N PHE A 36 6.25 1.70 -8.64
CA PHE A 36 5.76 2.99 -9.11
C PHE A 36 5.70 3.11 -10.63
N LEU A 37 6.68 2.55 -11.34
CA LEU A 37 6.63 2.49 -12.80
C LEU A 37 5.37 1.75 -13.26
N LYS A 38 5.02 0.64 -12.60
CA LYS A 38 3.81 -0.13 -12.89
C LYS A 38 2.53 0.67 -12.61
N ILE A 39 2.47 1.42 -11.50
CA ILE A 39 1.35 2.35 -11.23
C ILE A 39 1.19 3.36 -12.37
N PHE A 40 2.30 3.97 -12.81
CA PHE A 40 2.27 5.01 -13.83
C PHE A 40 2.06 4.48 -15.25
N GLU A 41 2.38 3.22 -15.51
CA GLU A 41 2.02 2.52 -16.74
C GLU A 41 0.50 2.28 -16.81
N ILE A 42 -0.11 1.85 -15.70
CA ILE A 42 -1.56 1.59 -15.62
C ILE A 42 -2.36 2.90 -15.61
N ALA A 43 -1.90 3.89 -14.84
CA ALA A 43 -2.56 5.17 -14.67
C ALA A 43 -1.55 6.33 -14.80
N PRO A 44 -1.19 6.74 -16.03
CA PRO A 44 -0.24 7.83 -16.26
C PRO A 44 -0.64 9.15 -15.60
N SER A 45 -1.95 9.41 -15.48
CA SER A 45 -2.49 10.59 -14.80
C SER A 45 -2.11 10.67 -13.32
N ALA A 46 -1.87 9.53 -12.65
CA ALA A 46 -1.49 9.49 -11.24
C ALA A 46 -0.16 10.20 -10.96
N GLN A 47 0.74 10.33 -11.96
CA GLN A 47 1.98 11.10 -11.83
C GLN A 47 1.70 12.56 -11.40
N LYS A 48 0.57 13.14 -11.84
CA LYS A 48 0.20 14.53 -11.54
C LYS A 48 -0.13 14.75 -10.06
N LEU A 49 -0.45 13.69 -9.31
CA LEU A 49 -0.72 13.74 -7.87
C LEU A 49 0.58 13.97 -7.08
N PHE A 50 1.71 13.53 -7.62
CA PHE A 50 3.02 13.72 -7.01
C PHE A 50 3.55 15.10 -7.41
N SER A 51 3.49 16.07 -6.49
CA SER A 51 3.94 17.45 -6.77
C SER A 51 5.41 17.53 -7.20
N PHE A 52 6.23 16.56 -6.79
CA PHE A 52 7.64 16.48 -7.18
C PHE A 52 7.88 15.86 -8.57
N LEU A 53 6.83 15.38 -9.25
CA LEU A 53 6.89 14.90 -10.64
C LEU A 53 6.29 15.89 -11.64
N ARG A 54 5.35 16.73 -11.21
CA ARG A 54 4.50 17.55 -12.10
C ARG A 54 5.26 18.43 -13.11
N ASN A 55 6.49 18.86 -12.78
CA ASN A 55 7.37 19.66 -13.64
C ASN A 55 8.84 19.20 -13.53
N SER A 56 9.07 17.90 -13.41
CA SER A 56 10.44 17.37 -13.26
C SER A 56 10.95 16.83 -14.58
N ASP A 57 12.10 17.32 -15.03
CA ASP A 57 12.85 16.72 -16.16
C ASP A 57 13.67 15.49 -15.72
N VAL A 58 13.61 15.14 -14.43
CA VAL A 58 14.32 13.99 -13.86
C VAL A 58 13.54 12.73 -14.22
N PRO A 59 14.18 11.74 -14.87
CA PRO A 59 13.57 10.44 -15.11
C PRO A 59 13.01 9.83 -13.82
N LEU A 60 11.89 9.13 -13.90
CA LEU A 60 11.20 8.56 -12.73
C LEU A 60 12.15 7.69 -11.89
N GLU A 61 13.03 6.94 -12.55
CA GLU A 61 14.04 6.06 -11.96
C GLU A 61 15.07 6.79 -11.10
N GLN A 62 15.30 8.07 -11.41
CA GLN A 62 16.27 8.93 -10.75
C GLN A 62 15.62 9.84 -9.71
N ASN A 63 14.28 9.87 -9.59
CA ASN A 63 13.61 10.75 -8.65
C ASN A 63 13.78 10.26 -7.20
N PRO A 64 14.48 11.01 -6.32
CA PRO A 64 14.81 10.54 -4.98
C PRO A 64 13.60 10.44 -4.04
N LYS A 65 12.44 11.01 -4.42
CA LYS A 65 11.23 11.03 -3.59
C LYS A 65 10.28 9.86 -3.86
N LEU A 66 10.44 9.13 -4.97
CA LEU A 66 9.60 7.97 -5.27
C LEU A 66 9.93 6.77 -4.39
N LYS A 67 11.22 6.43 -4.28
CA LYS A 67 11.67 5.24 -3.54
C LYS A 67 11.20 5.24 -2.07
N PRO A 68 11.29 6.33 -1.29
CA PRO A 68 10.82 6.35 0.09
C PRO A 68 9.30 6.15 0.22
N HIS A 69 8.51 6.74 -0.69
CA HIS A 69 7.06 6.54 -0.67
C HIS A 69 6.73 5.08 -0.99
N ALA A 70 7.40 4.50 -1.99
CA ALA A 70 7.22 3.11 -2.38
C ALA A 70 7.48 2.17 -1.21
N MET A 71 8.63 2.34 -0.55
CA MET A 71 9.00 1.56 0.63
C MET A 71 7.98 1.71 1.76
N SER A 72 7.42 2.91 1.95
CA SER A 72 6.41 3.15 2.97
C SER A 72 5.15 2.32 2.73
N VAL A 73 4.71 2.14 1.48
CA VAL A 73 3.55 1.28 1.15
C VAL A 73 3.81 -0.17 1.55
N PHE A 74 4.95 -0.74 1.16
CA PHE A 74 5.31 -2.11 1.52
C PHE A 74 5.43 -2.31 3.04
N VAL A 75 6.15 -1.41 3.72
CA VAL A 75 6.37 -1.49 5.17
C VAL A 75 5.05 -1.37 5.93
N MET A 76 4.25 -0.34 5.64
CA MET A 76 2.98 -0.13 6.36
C MET A 76 1.98 -1.25 6.09
N THR A 77 1.97 -1.83 4.89
CA THR A 77 1.12 -2.99 4.58
C THR A 77 1.59 -4.23 5.35
N CYS A 78 2.91 -4.47 5.44
CA CYS A 78 3.45 -5.56 6.26
C CYS A 78 3.16 -5.36 7.76
N GLU A 79 3.30 -4.14 8.29
CA GLU A 79 2.96 -3.81 9.67
C GLU A 79 1.46 -3.99 9.93
N SER A 80 0.62 -3.69 8.93
CA SER A 80 -0.83 -3.88 9.01
C SER A 80 -1.19 -5.36 9.16
N ALA A 81 -0.51 -6.27 8.45
CA ALA A 81 -0.70 -7.71 8.63
C ALA A 81 -0.44 -8.16 10.08
N VAL A 82 0.67 -7.69 10.67
CA VAL A 82 1.01 -7.98 12.08
C VAL A 82 -0.03 -7.40 13.05
N GLN A 83 -0.49 -6.18 12.81
CA GLN A 83 -1.52 -5.53 13.64
C GLN A 83 -2.86 -6.24 13.54
N LEU A 84 -3.26 -6.66 12.34
CA LEU A 84 -4.50 -7.41 12.11
C LEU A 84 -4.47 -8.76 12.83
N ARG A 85 -3.37 -9.50 12.76
CA ARG A 85 -3.23 -10.76 13.51
C ARG A 85 -3.28 -10.52 15.02
N LYS A 86 -2.51 -9.54 15.51
CA LYS A 86 -2.35 -9.30 16.96
C LYS A 86 -3.58 -8.68 17.62
N ALA A 87 -4.25 -7.75 16.93
CA ALA A 87 -5.27 -6.88 17.51
C ALA A 87 -6.60 -6.88 16.75
N GLY A 88 -6.71 -7.58 15.62
CA GLY A 88 -7.92 -7.64 14.79
C GLY A 88 -8.23 -6.32 14.06
N LYS A 89 -7.36 -5.32 14.13
CA LYS A 89 -7.55 -3.98 13.54
C LYS A 89 -6.23 -3.25 13.34
N ILE A 90 -6.26 -2.23 12.49
CA ILE A 90 -5.15 -1.29 12.32
C ILE A 90 -5.00 -0.44 13.59
N THR A 91 -3.79 -0.44 14.17
CA THR A 91 -3.44 0.30 15.39
C THR A 91 -2.35 1.34 15.14
N VAL A 92 -2.21 1.83 13.90
CA VAL A 92 -1.33 2.96 13.57
C VAL A 92 -1.73 4.15 14.45
N ARG A 93 -0.73 4.85 15.01
CA ARG A 93 -0.97 6.01 15.90
C ARG A 93 -1.93 7.00 15.21
N GLU A 94 -2.95 7.43 15.93
CA GLU A 94 -4.00 8.32 15.42
C GLU A 94 -3.45 9.57 14.73
N SER A 95 -2.42 10.20 15.32
CA SER A 95 -1.76 11.37 14.74
C SER A 95 -1.04 11.09 13.41
N SER A 96 -0.56 9.87 13.19
CA SER A 96 0.00 9.44 11.91
C SER A 96 -1.10 9.15 10.88
N LEU A 97 -2.18 8.48 11.27
CA LEU A 97 -3.33 8.23 10.38
C LEU A 97 -3.99 9.53 9.91
N LYS A 98 -4.23 10.49 10.82
CA LYS A 98 -4.73 11.82 10.47
C LYS A 98 -3.85 12.53 9.44
N LYS A 99 -2.53 12.49 9.62
CA LYS A 99 -1.57 13.07 8.65
C LYS A 99 -1.63 12.36 7.30
N LEU A 100 -1.72 11.03 7.29
CA LEU A 100 -1.85 10.26 6.05
C LEU A 100 -3.15 10.60 5.31
N GLY A 101 -4.28 10.59 6.01
CA GLY A 101 -5.58 10.97 5.45
C GLY A 101 -5.56 12.38 4.87
N ALA A 102 -5.07 13.37 5.63
CA ALA A 102 -4.97 14.76 5.18
C ALA A 102 -4.09 14.92 3.93
N VAL A 103 -2.95 14.23 3.85
CA VAL A 103 -2.08 14.28 2.67
C VAL A 103 -2.77 13.66 1.45
N HIS A 104 -3.34 12.47 1.57
CA HIS A 104 -4.00 11.80 0.45
C HIS A 104 -5.24 12.58 -0.03
N PHE A 105 -6.01 13.15 0.90
CA PHE A 105 -7.13 14.04 0.57
C PHE A 105 -6.66 15.29 -0.16
N ARG A 106 -5.66 16.01 0.37
CA ARG A 106 -5.12 17.24 -0.23
C ARG A 106 -4.63 17.04 -1.66
N TYR A 107 -4.02 15.90 -1.97
CA TYR A 107 -3.51 15.60 -3.30
C TYR A 107 -4.58 15.06 -4.26
N GLY A 108 -5.83 14.87 -3.81
CA GLY A 108 -6.91 14.38 -4.65
C GLY A 108 -6.80 12.90 -4.96
N VAL A 109 -6.25 12.10 -4.03
CA VAL A 109 -6.27 10.64 -4.16
C VAL A 109 -7.72 10.16 -4.03
N VAL A 110 -8.13 9.26 -4.91
CA VAL A 110 -9.48 8.70 -4.99
C VAL A 110 -9.39 7.18 -4.98
N ASP A 111 -10.53 6.51 -4.96
CA ASP A 111 -10.63 5.06 -4.79
C ASP A 111 -9.88 4.30 -5.91
N GLU A 112 -10.00 4.77 -7.15
CA GLU A 112 -9.34 4.21 -8.32
C GLU A 112 -7.81 4.24 -8.20
N HIS A 113 -7.26 5.28 -7.54
CA HIS A 113 -5.82 5.35 -7.30
C HIS A 113 -5.37 4.26 -6.31
N PHE A 114 -6.17 3.97 -5.27
CA PHE A 114 -5.86 2.87 -4.34
C PHE A 114 -6.00 1.51 -5.02
N GLU A 115 -6.97 1.32 -5.90
CA GLU A 115 -7.16 0.07 -6.64
C GLU A 115 -5.99 -0.23 -7.59
N VAL A 116 -5.55 0.76 -8.36
CA VAL A 116 -4.35 0.63 -9.22
C VAL A 116 -3.12 0.34 -8.36
N THR A 117 -2.97 1.03 -7.22
CA THR A 117 -1.88 0.80 -6.27
C THR A 117 -1.89 -0.63 -5.75
N ARG A 118 -3.06 -1.16 -5.37
CA ARG A 118 -3.23 -2.55 -4.91
C ARG A 118 -2.83 -3.56 -5.98
N PHE A 119 -3.30 -3.36 -7.21
CA PHE A 119 -2.97 -4.22 -8.33
C PHE A 119 -1.46 -4.23 -8.59
N ALA A 120 -0.85 -3.04 -8.70
CA ALA A 120 0.58 -2.91 -8.94
C ALA A 120 1.42 -3.52 -7.81
N LEU A 121 0.99 -3.37 -6.55
CA LEU A 121 1.66 -3.95 -5.39
C LEU A 121 1.71 -5.48 -5.52
N LEU A 122 0.56 -6.11 -5.78
CA LEU A 122 0.45 -7.57 -5.88
C LEU A 122 1.24 -8.13 -7.06
N GLU A 123 1.21 -7.48 -8.22
CA GLU A 123 2.01 -7.90 -9.38
C GLU A 123 3.52 -7.73 -9.11
N THR A 124 3.94 -6.65 -8.47
CA THR A 124 5.35 -6.48 -8.08
C THR A 124 5.80 -7.55 -7.09
N ILE A 125 4.97 -7.94 -6.12
CA ILE A 125 5.30 -9.01 -5.17
C ILE A 125 5.42 -10.35 -5.91
N LYS A 126 4.48 -10.66 -6.81
CA LYS A 126 4.51 -11.87 -7.63
C LYS A 126 5.78 -11.98 -8.45
N GLU A 127 6.21 -10.89 -9.08
CA GLU A 127 7.45 -10.83 -9.87
C GLU A 127 8.71 -10.91 -8.99
N ALA A 128 8.64 -10.40 -7.76
CA ALA A 128 9.79 -10.34 -6.86
C ALA A 128 10.11 -11.67 -6.16
N VAL A 129 9.09 -12.47 -5.85
CA VAL A 129 9.20 -13.75 -5.14
C VAL A 129 8.30 -14.83 -5.79
N PRO A 130 8.53 -15.15 -7.09
CA PRO A 130 7.66 -16.06 -7.84
C PRO A 130 7.57 -17.45 -7.22
N GLU A 131 8.62 -17.92 -6.57
CA GLU A 131 8.69 -19.20 -5.87
C GLU A 131 7.87 -19.25 -4.57
N MET A 132 7.57 -18.09 -3.98
CA MET A 132 6.69 -17.97 -2.81
C MET A 132 5.24 -17.64 -3.19
N TRP A 133 4.99 -17.31 -4.46
CA TRP A 133 3.70 -16.78 -4.89
C TRP A 133 2.60 -17.84 -4.87
N SER A 134 1.49 -17.49 -4.22
CA SER A 134 0.29 -18.33 -4.15
C SER A 134 -0.97 -17.48 -4.07
N ALA A 135 -2.14 -18.09 -4.25
CA ALA A 135 -3.42 -17.41 -4.09
C ALA A 135 -3.63 -16.92 -2.65
N GLU A 136 -3.16 -17.68 -1.67
CA GLU A 136 -3.19 -17.35 -0.24
C GLU A 136 -2.30 -16.15 0.05
N MET A 137 -1.09 -16.09 -0.52
CA MET A 137 -0.19 -14.95 -0.34
C MET A 137 -0.76 -13.69 -0.98
N LYS A 138 -1.34 -13.80 -2.18
CA LYS A 138 -2.07 -12.70 -2.84
C LYS A 138 -3.18 -12.16 -1.95
N ASN A 139 -3.98 -13.04 -1.36
CA ASN A 139 -5.08 -12.66 -0.49
C ASN A 139 -4.58 -12.03 0.82
N ALA A 140 -3.52 -12.57 1.44
CA ALA A 140 -2.95 -12.03 2.67
C ALA A 140 -2.43 -10.59 2.49
N TRP A 141 -1.65 -10.34 1.43
CA TRP A 141 -1.19 -8.98 1.11
C TRP A 141 -2.33 -8.04 0.74
N GLY A 142 -3.28 -8.53 -0.05
CA GLY A 142 -4.46 -7.76 -0.45
C GLY A 142 -5.30 -7.32 0.75
N GLU A 143 -5.62 -8.23 1.66
CA GLU A 143 -6.42 -7.95 2.86
C GLU A 143 -5.71 -6.96 3.79
N ALA A 144 -4.40 -7.15 4.03
CA ALA A 144 -3.61 -6.21 4.83
C ALA A 144 -3.60 -4.80 4.23
N TYR A 145 -3.47 -4.70 2.90
CA TYR A 145 -3.54 -3.44 2.16
C TYR A 145 -4.92 -2.80 2.26
N ASP A 146 -5.98 -3.58 2.04
CA ASP A 146 -7.37 -3.11 2.03
C ASP A 146 -7.76 -2.53 3.41
N CYS A 147 -7.37 -3.19 4.50
CA CYS A 147 -7.58 -2.68 5.85
C CYS A 147 -6.81 -1.38 6.14
N LEU A 148 -5.56 -1.27 5.67
CA LEU A 148 -4.77 -0.06 5.79
C LEU A 148 -5.42 1.10 5.04
N VAL A 149 -5.83 0.88 3.79
CA VAL A 149 -6.52 1.88 2.97
C VAL A 149 -7.84 2.30 3.60
N ALA A 150 -8.62 1.37 4.16
CA ALA A 150 -9.86 1.69 4.87
C ALA A 150 -9.62 2.65 6.05
N ALA A 151 -8.56 2.42 6.83
CA ALA A 151 -8.16 3.32 7.91
C ALA A 151 -7.77 4.71 7.39
N ILE A 152 -6.99 4.80 6.30
CA ILE A 152 -6.60 6.09 5.68
C ILE A 152 -7.83 6.82 5.13
N LYS A 153 -8.73 6.13 4.41
CA LYS A 153 -9.96 6.69 3.84
C LYS A 153 -10.90 7.25 4.91
N THR A 154 -10.91 6.66 6.11
CA THR A 154 -11.69 7.18 7.24
C THR A 154 -11.23 8.59 7.61
N GLU A 155 -9.91 8.81 7.68
CA GLU A 155 -9.34 10.13 7.97
C GLU A 155 -9.46 11.10 6.77
N MET A 156 -9.40 10.60 5.52
CA MET A 156 -9.67 11.44 4.34
C MET A 156 -11.09 12.02 4.37
N LYS A 157 -12.10 11.20 4.75
CA LYS A 157 -13.49 11.65 4.91
C LYS A 157 -13.66 12.63 6.06
N ALA A 158 -12.95 12.44 7.16
CA ALA A 158 -12.95 13.39 8.28
C ALA A 158 -12.39 14.76 7.84
N CYS A 159 -11.31 14.78 7.04
CA CYS A 159 -10.78 16.01 6.46
C CYS A 159 -11.77 16.72 5.53
N SER A 160 -12.51 15.98 4.69
CA SER A 160 -13.50 16.57 3.78
C SER A 160 -14.70 17.18 4.52
N GLN A 161 -15.05 16.65 5.69
CA GLN A 161 -16.16 17.17 6.52
C GLN A 161 -15.76 18.38 7.36
N ALA A 162 -14.46 18.58 7.59
CA ALA A 162 -13.92 19.69 8.36
C ALA A 162 -13.45 20.89 7.49
N SER A 163 -13.49 20.75 6.16
CA SER A 163 -13.10 21.77 5.17
C SER A 163 -14.31 22.52 4.64
#